data_AF-A0AAD4DF37-F1
#
_entry.id   AF-A0AAD4DF37-F1
#
_cell.length_a   1.000
_cell.length_b   1.000
_cell.length_c   1.000
_cell.angle_alpha   90.00
_cell.angle_beta   90.00
_cell.angle_gamma   90.00
#
_symmetry.space_group_name_H-M   'P 1'
#
loop_
_entity.id
_entity.type
_entity.pdbx_description
1 polymer ?
#
loop_
_entity_poly.entity_id
_entity_poly.type
_entity_poly.pdbx_seq_one_letter_code
_entity_poly.pdbx_strand_id
1 'polypeptide(L)'
;MTRFFSLLAVAVLGLQLIQVDRASAASNRIVAVGDIHSDYKNALAVLQMAKIIDSKGNWIAGQDTFVQTGDNVDRGAGTIDVYKLLQNLRGQASAAGGAVINLLGNHEVMNLGGDLRYVTKEDTASFGGATARKAAWDMQTGWIGKFVYNSFNITHIQNGHTLFSHADMSVDWAKKGIDQMNALAHKALKDKKFKEPIFTTYGPVWNRDLAKEEAGESETCEVIENIKQILGVKRMISGHTAQSSGKVLTLCGNSYIGIDVGITAYYGANRAALEIIENNDGTQTVSAIYPSGKVILS
;
A
#
# COMPACT_ATOMS: atom_id res chain seq x y z
N MET A 1 49.30 58.08 -51.35
CA MET A 1 49.49 57.97 -49.89
C MET A 1 48.33 57.16 -49.32
N THR A 2 48.67 55.99 -48.80
CA THR A 2 47.81 54.90 -48.33
C THR A 2 46.92 55.36 -47.16
N ARG A 3 45.60 55.12 -47.24
CA ARG A 3 44.69 55.21 -46.10
C ARG A 3 44.02 53.85 -45.86
N PHE A 4 44.29 53.32 -44.67
CA PHE A 4 43.69 52.12 -44.09
C PHE A 4 42.19 52.31 -43.85
N PHE A 5 41.39 51.32 -44.21
CA PHE A 5 40.04 51.14 -43.67
C PHE A 5 40.04 49.88 -42.79
N SER A 6 39.88 50.08 -41.49
CA SER A 6 39.70 49.01 -40.51
C SER A 6 38.25 48.52 -40.56
N LEU A 7 38.04 47.22 -40.78
CA LEU A 7 36.76 46.55 -40.55
C LEU A 7 36.52 46.43 -39.04
N LEU A 8 35.41 46.98 -38.54
CA LEU A 8 34.86 46.63 -37.24
C LEU A 8 33.95 45.40 -37.43
N ALA A 9 34.34 44.26 -36.87
CA ALA A 9 33.48 43.09 -36.76
C ALA A 9 32.54 43.25 -35.57
N VAL A 10 31.23 43.26 -35.80
CA VAL A 10 30.22 43.19 -34.74
C VAL A 10 30.02 41.72 -34.38
N ALA A 11 30.49 41.32 -33.19
CA ALA A 11 30.23 40.00 -32.65
C ALA A 11 28.82 39.95 -32.07
N VAL A 12 27.92 39.20 -32.72
CA VAL A 12 26.61 38.84 -32.16
C VAL A 12 26.82 37.63 -31.25
N LEU A 13 26.88 37.86 -29.93
CA LEU A 13 26.79 36.78 -28.94
C LEU A 13 25.34 36.28 -28.92
N GLY A 14 25.10 35.15 -29.58
CA GLY A 14 23.86 34.40 -29.42
C GLY A 14 23.76 33.84 -28.00
N LEU A 15 22.76 34.28 -27.23
CA LEU A 15 22.35 33.57 -26.02
C LEU A 15 21.82 32.21 -26.46
N GLN A 16 22.58 31.15 -26.21
CA GLN A 16 22.03 29.80 -26.21
C GLN A 16 21.10 29.69 -24.99
N LEU A 17 19.80 29.69 -25.27
CA LEU A 17 18.79 29.25 -24.31
C LEU A 17 19.08 27.79 -23.99
N ILE A 18 19.61 27.55 -22.78
CA ILE A 18 19.64 26.22 -22.19
C ILE A 18 18.18 25.79 -22.07
N GLN A 19 17.75 24.89 -22.94
CA GLN A 19 16.53 24.12 -22.70
C GLN A 19 16.81 23.26 -21.47
N VAL A 20 16.35 23.75 -20.32
CA VAL A 20 16.15 22.88 -19.16
C VAL A 20 15.08 21.90 -19.60
N ASP A 21 15.47 20.64 -19.82
CA ASP A 21 14.54 19.54 -19.99
C ASP A 21 13.49 19.67 -18.89
N ARG A 22 12.24 19.93 -19.27
CA ARG A 22 11.13 19.89 -18.34
C ARG A 22 11.22 18.51 -17.70
N ALA A 23 11.42 18.50 -16.38
CA ALA A 23 11.33 17.31 -15.56
C ALA A 23 10.19 16.44 -16.10
N SER A 24 10.50 15.17 -16.42
CA SER A 24 9.53 14.14 -16.77
C SER A 24 8.24 14.42 -16.00
N ALA A 25 7.15 14.65 -16.75
CA ALA A 25 5.86 14.99 -16.17
C ALA A 25 5.63 14.11 -14.94
N ALA A 26 5.49 14.73 -13.78
CA ALA A 26 5.31 14.03 -12.52
C ALA A 26 4.16 13.05 -12.68
N SER A 27 4.50 11.77 -12.80
CA SER A 27 3.50 10.71 -12.84
C SER A 27 3.02 10.58 -11.39
N ASN A 28 1.74 10.84 -11.14
CA ASN A 28 1.12 10.55 -9.84
C ASN A 28 0.74 9.06 -9.82
N ARG A 29 1.74 8.20 -9.95
CA ARG A 29 1.56 6.75 -9.98
C ARG A 29 1.11 6.26 -8.61
N ILE A 30 0.19 5.31 -8.60
CA ILE A 30 -0.18 4.58 -7.38
C ILE A 30 0.51 3.23 -7.43
N VAL A 31 1.23 2.88 -6.38
CA VAL A 31 1.82 1.56 -6.21
C VAL A 31 1.25 0.93 -4.96
N ALA A 32 0.80 -0.31 -5.05
CA ALA A 32 0.28 -1.05 -3.90
C ALA A 32 1.06 -2.34 -3.66
N VAL A 33 1.30 -2.65 -2.38
CA VAL A 33 1.94 -3.90 -1.94
C VAL A 33 1.09 -4.52 -0.84
N GLY A 34 0.92 -5.85 -0.93
CA GLY A 34 0.19 -6.67 0.03
C GLY A 34 0.94 -6.93 1.34
N ASP A 35 0.61 -8.06 1.92
CA ASP A 35 0.94 -8.48 3.29
C ASP A 35 2.44 -8.80 3.44
N ILE A 36 3.13 -8.06 4.30
CA ILE A 36 4.59 -8.16 4.50
C ILE A 36 4.94 -9.16 5.62
N HIS A 37 4.13 -9.22 6.67
CA HIS A 37 4.31 -10.12 7.81
C HIS A 37 5.74 -10.15 8.37
N SER A 38 6.23 -8.99 8.79
CA SER A 38 7.53 -8.81 9.45
C SER A 38 8.74 -9.31 8.65
N ASP A 39 8.60 -9.60 7.35
CA ASP A 39 9.69 -10.02 6.49
C ASP A 39 10.38 -8.80 5.87
N TYR A 40 11.25 -8.17 6.67
CA TYR A 40 11.94 -6.94 6.27
C TYR A 40 12.75 -7.09 4.98
N LYS A 41 13.36 -8.26 4.75
CA LYS A 41 14.15 -8.52 3.55
C LYS A 41 13.27 -8.54 2.31
N ASN A 42 12.14 -9.24 2.35
CA ASN A 42 11.22 -9.27 1.22
C ASN A 42 10.46 -7.94 1.05
N ALA A 43 10.21 -7.19 2.14
CA ALA A 43 9.71 -5.82 2.08
C ALA A 43 10.66 -4.89 1.30
N LEU A 44 11.96 -4.91 1.59
CA LEU A 44 12.94 -4.13 0.82
C LEU A 44 12.97 -4.56 -0.64
N ALA A 45 12.98 -5.87 -0.90
CA ALA A 45 13.07 -6.40 -2.26
C ALA A 45 11.86 -6.01 -3.12
N VAL A 46 10.63 -6.11 -2.60
CA VAL A 46 9.42 -5.76 -3.35
C VAL A 46 9.32 -4.25 -3.58
N LEU A 47 9.69 -3.42 -2.61
CA LEU A 47 9.67 -1.96 -2.75
C LEU A 47 10.75 -1.44 -3.69
N GLN A 48 11.94 -2.06 -3.71
CA GLN A 48 12.98 -1.76 -4.70
C GLN A 48 12.55 -2.16 -6.11
N MET A 49 11.97 -3.36 -6.26
CA MET A 49 11.42 -3.84 -7.53
C MET A 49 10.34 -2.90 -8.07
N ALA A 50 9.48 -2.37 -7.20
CA ALA A 50 8.42 -1.43 -7.55
C ALA A 50 8.90 0.03 -7.69
N LYS A 51 10.20 0.29 -7.51
CA LYS A 51 10.83 1.62 -7.54
C LYS A 51 10.24 2.61 -6.52
N ILE A 52 9.85 2.12 -5.35
CA ILE A 52 9.45 2.94 -4.21
C ILE A 52 10.65 3.43 -3.42
N ILE A 53 11.64 2.55 -3.24
CA ILE A 53 12.85 2.83 -2.46
C ILE A 53 14.14 2.56 -3.24
N ASP A 54 15.22 3.24 -2.86
CA ASP A 54 16.58 2.92 -3.29
C ASP A 54 17.18 1.69 -2.56
N SER A 55 18.45 1.39 -2.84
CA SER A 55 19.21 0.32 -2.20
C SER A 55 19.44 0.52 -0.70
N LYS A 56 19.25 1.74 -0.19
CA LYS A 56 19.42 2.12 1.22
C LYS A 56 18.07 2.23 1.96
N GLY A 57 16.95 2.00 1.28
CA GLY A 57 15.61 2.11 1.86
C GLY A 57 15.01 3.51 1.87
N ASN A 58 15.57 4.46 1.10
CA ASN A 58 15.03 5.81 1.00
C ASN A 58 14.03 5.92 -0.14
N TRP A 59 12.97 6.71 0.07
CA TRP A 59 11.98 7.07 -0.93
C TRP A 59 12.63 7.67 -2.20
N ILE A 60 12.27 7.13 -3.35
CA ILE A 60 12.68 7.64 -4.67
C ILE A 60 11.51 7.86 -5.64
N ALA A 61 10.29 7.65 -5.18
CA ALA A 61 9.10 7.64 -6.03
C ALA A 61 8.49 9.03 -6.24
N GLY A 62 9.20 10.11 -5.90
CA GLY A 62 8.75 11.49 -6.16
C GLY A 62 7.36 11.77 -5.56
N GLN A 63 6.41 12.10 -6.44
CA GLN A 63 5.01 12.43 -6.10
C GLN A 63 4.07 11.21 -6.15
N ASP A 64 4.60 10.00 -6.32
CA ASP A 64 3.82 8.77 -6.30
C ASP A 64 3.10 8.58 -4.94
N THR A 65 2.01 7.82 -4.98
CA THR A 65 1.35 7.30 -3.79
C THR A 65 1.68 5.82 -3.61
N PHE A 66 2.28 5.45 -2.49
CA PHE A 66 2.46 4.07 -2.07
C PHE A 66 1.34 3.65 -1.12
N VAL A 67 0.63 2.57 -1.42
CA VAL A 67 -0.40 1.96 -0.57
C VAL A 67 0.09 0.61 -0.04
N GLN A 68 0.10 0.45 1.27
CA GLN A 68 0.36 -0.82 1.95
C GLN A 68 -0.95 -1.30 2.57
N THR A 69 -1.41 -2.50 2.21
CA THR A 69 -2.77 -2.99 2.54
C THR A 69 -2.88 -3.75 3.86
N GLY A 70 -2.05 -3.48 4.86
CA GLY A 70 -2.11 -4.13 6.19
C GLY A 70 -1.29 -5.41 6.32
N ASP A 71 -1.32 -6.01 7.51
CA ASP A 71 -0.55 -7.20 7.87
C ASP A 71 0.97 -7.03 7.67
N ASN A 72 1.50 -5.99 8.30
CA ASN A 72 2.94 -5.73 8.34
C ASN A 72 3.65 -6.49 9.47
N VAL A 73 2.90 -6.96 10.45
CA VAL A 73 3.37 -7.67 11.65
C VAL A 73 3.10 -9.18 11.57
N ASP A 74 3.69 -9.92 12.51
CA ASP A 74 3.58 -11.37 12.74
C ASP A 74 4.25 -12.23 11.66
N ARG A 75 4.30 -13.56 11.88
CA ARG A 75 4.96 -14.61 11.08
C ARG A 75 6.49 -14.50 10.92
N GLY A 76 7.01 -13.31 10.66
CA GLY A 76 8.44 -13.01 10.65
C GLY A 76 8.94 -12.47 12.00
N ALA A 77 10.17 -11.94 11.99
CA ALA A 77 10.84 -11.38 13.18
C ALA A 77 11.26 -9.91 13.04
N GLY A 78 11.03 -9.31 11.86
CA GLY A 78 11.49 -7.96 11.52
C GLY A 78 10.47 -6.85 11.81
N THR A 79 9.57 -7.01 12.78
CA THR A 79 8.51 -6.01 13.06
C THR A 79 9.11 -4.62 13.27
N ILE A 80 10.16 -4.50 14.10
CA ILE A 80 10.80 -3.21 14.39
C ILE A 80 11.28 -2.53 13.10
N ASP A 81 11.94 -3.28 12.21
CA ASP A 81 12.54 -2.73 11.00
C ASP A 81 11.48 -2.38 9.95
N VAL A 82 10.45 -3.22 9.78
CA VAL A 82 9.32 -2.93 8.91
C VAL A 82 8.60 -1.65 9.34
N TYR A 83 8.30 -1.50 10.63
CA TYR A 83 7.60 -0.31 11.12
C TYR A 83 8.45 0.97 11.07
N LYS A 84 9.76 0.87 11.30
CA LYS A 84 10.69 1.99 11.07
C LYS A 84 10.73 2.39 9.60
N LEU A 85 10.79 1.42 8.69
CA LEU A 85 10.75 1.67 7.25
C LEU A 85 9.47 2.42 6.87
N LEU A 86 8.30 1.95 7.28
CA LEU A 86 7.03 2.59 6.95
C LEU A 86 6.93 4.02 7.51
N GLN A 87 7.38 4.25 8.76
CA GLN A 87 7.42 5.60 9.34
C GLN A 87 8.36 6.54 8.57
N ASN A 88 9.56 6.07 8.23
CA ASN A 88 10.52 6.86 7.47
C ASN A 88 9.99 7.19 6.07
N LEU A 89 9.38 6.22 5.38
CA LEU A 89 8.83 6.43 4.05
C LEU A 89 7.67 7.43 4.06
N ARG A 90 6.82 7.45 5.07
CA ARG A 90 5.78 8.49 5.21
C ARG A 90 6.38 9.90 5.25
N GLY A 91 7.43 10.09 6.05
CA GLY A 91 8.12 11.37 6.15
C GLY A 91 8.80 11.78 4.85
N GLN A 92 9.53 10.84 4.22
CA GLN A 92 10.26 11.11 2.98
C GLN A 92 9.32 11.34 1.79
N ALA A 93 8.25 10.56 1.65
CA ALA A 93 7.24 10.73 0.60
C ALA A 93 6.58 12.10 0.72
N SER A 94 6.12 12.46 1.92
CA SER A 94 5.51 13.77 2.17
C SER A 94 6.45 14.93 1.83
N ALA A 95 7.74 14.82 2.17
CA ALA A 95 8.74 15.82 1.82
C ALA A 95 9.00 15.93 0.30
N ALA A 96 8.76 14.86 -0.46
CA ALA A 96 8.90 14.80 -1.91
C ALA A 96 7.60 15.13 -2.67
N GLY A 97 6.50 15.45 -1.96
CA GLY A 97 5.18 15.67 -2.54
C GLY A 97 4.39 14.39 -2.88
N GLY A 98 4.90 13.24 -2.49
CA GLY A 98 4.21 11.95 -2.59
C GLY A 98 3.49 11.59 -1.30
N ALA A 99 2.96 10.36 -1.24
CA ALA A 99 2.22 9.87 -0.08
C ALA A 99 2.49 8.39 0.20
N VAL A 100 2.40 8.02 1.48
CA VAL A 100 2.30 6.63 1.90
C VAL A 100 0.98 6.45 2.64
N ILE A 101 0.16 5.52 2.19
CA ILE A 101 -1.11 5.13 2.80
C ILE A 101 -0.91 3.74 3.40
N ASN A 102 -1.09 3.62 4.71
CA ASN A 102 -1.01 2.33 5.40
C ASN A 102 -2.40 1.96 5.89
N LEU A 103 -2.83 0.74 5.58
CA LEU A 103 -4.10 0.20 6.05
C LEU A 103 -3.88 -0.73 7.24
N LEU A 104 -4.89 -0.81 8.11
CA LEU A 104 -4.96 -1.80 9.17
C LEU A 104 -5.29 -3.17 8.57
N GLY A 105 -4.45 -4.16 8.84
CA GLY A 105 -4.81 -5.57 8.68
C GLY A 105 -5.33 -6.19 9.97
N ASN A 106 -5.77 -7.45 9.89
CA ASN A 106 -6.20 -8.14 11.11
C ASN A 106 -5.04 -8.35 12.08
N HIS A 107 -3.81 -8.53 11.60
CA HIS A 107 -2.66 -8.73 12.47
C HIS A 107 -2.30 -7.46 13.26
N GLU A 108 -2.50 -6.27 12.70
CA GLU A 108 -2.39 -5.02 13.47
C GLU A 108 -3.44 -4.97 14.58
N VAL A 109 -4.70 -5.27 14.26
CA VAL A 109 -5.81 -5.26 15.23
C VAL A 109 -5.57 -6.28 16.34
N MET A 110 -5.10 -7.49 15.99
CA MET A 110 -4.73 -8.54 16.95
C MET A 110 -3.62 -8.07 17.89
N ASN A 111 -2.54 -7.49 17.36
CA ASN A 111 -1.41 -7.04 18.17
C ASN A 111 -1.80 -5.87 19.10
N LEU A 112 -2.58 -4.90 18.61
CA LEU A 112 -3.16 -3.83 19.45
C LEU A 112 -4.06 -4.39 20.56
N GLY A 113 -4.79 -5.47 20.26
CA GLY A 113 -5.67 -6.17 21.20
C GLY A 113 -4.97 -7.16 22.14
N GLY A 114 -3.67 -7.38 21.98
CA GLY A 114 -2.90 -8.35 22.77
C GLY A 114 -3.12 -9.82 22.39
N ASP A 115 -3.69 -10.08 21.21
CA ASP A 115 -3.73 -11.42 20.63
C ASP A 115 -2.43 -11.69 19.86
N LEU A 116 -1.55 -12.49 20.48
CA LEU A 116 -0.17 -12.70 20.02
C LEU A 116 0.04 -14.08 19.40
N ARG A 117 -1.03 -14.77 18.98
CA ARG A 117 -0.97 -16.16 18.49
C ARG A 117 -0.03 -16.38 17.29
N TYR A 118 0.24 -15.34 16.50
CA TYR A 118 1.09 -15.40 15.31
C TYR A 118 2.45 -14.71 15.48
N VAL A 119 2.73 -14.19 16.68
CA VAL A 119 4.01 -13.57 17.02
C VAL A 119 5.06 -14.65 17.22
N THR A 120 6.20 -14.53 16.53
CA THR A 120 7.32 -15.47 16.68
C THR A 120 8.12 -15.20 17.96
N LYS A 121 8.87 -16.20 18.42
CA LYS A 121 9.77 -16.01 19.58
C LYS A 121 10.89 -15.03 19.25
N GLU A 122 11.36 -15.07 18.01
CA GLU A 122 12.39 -14.22 17.44
C GLU A 122 11.91 -12.76 17.39
N ASP A 123 10.67 -12.51 16.94
CA ASP A 123 10.06 -11.18 16.98
C ASP A 123 10.03 -10.66 18.41
N THR A 124 9.53 -11.46 19.36
CA THR A 124 9.50 -11.10 20.78
C THR A 124 10.89 -10.81 21.35
N ALA A 125 11.90 -11.61 21.00
CA ALA A 125 13.28 -11.41 21.41
C ALA A 125 13.88 -10.11 20.83
N SER A 126 13.50 -9.73 19.61
CA SER A 126 13.98 -8.49 18.96
C SER A 126 13.60 -7.21 19.75
N PHE A 127 12.50 -7.25 20.50
CA PHE A 127 12.09 -6.16 21.40
C PHE A 127 12.79 -6.22 22.76
N GLY A 128 13.57 -7.27 23.06
CA GLY A 128 14.10 -7.53 24.40
C GLY A 128 13.12 -8.28 25.32
N GLY A 129 12.11 -8.94 24.74
CA GLY A 129 11.15 -9.77 25.47
C GLY A 129 9.70 -9.25 25.43
N ALA A 130 8.78 -10.07 25.95
CA ALA A 130 7.34 -9.85 25.84
C ALA A 130 6.88 -8.52 26.47
N THR A 131 7.46 -8.12 27.60
CA THR A 131 7.12 -6.87 28.28
C THR A 131 7.44 -5.65 27.41
N ALA A 132 8.64 -5.63 26.82
CA ALA A 132 9.07 -4.53 25.96
C ALA A 132 8.27 -4.49 24.64
N ARG A 133 7.95 -5.65 24.06
CA ARG A 133 7.08 -5.74 22.88
C ARG A 133 5.68 -5.19 23.17
N LYS A 134 5.07 -5.61 24.28
CA LYS A 134 3.77 -5.10 24.71
C LYS A 134 3.78 -3.58 24.90
N ALA A 135 4.86 -3.04 25.50
CA ALA A 135 5.03 -1.61 25.65
C ALA A 135 5.15 -0.88 24.30
N ALA A 136 5.85 -1.45 23.32
CA ALA A 136 5.97 -0.87 21.97
C ALA A 136 4.63 -0.80 21.21
N TRP A 137 3.74 -1.76 21.46
CA TRP A 137 2.40 -1.85 20.83
C TRP A 137 1.29 -1.11 21.57
N ASP A 138 1.57 -0.51 22.73
CA ASP A 138 0.58 0.29 23.44
C ASP A 138 0.17 1.53 22.60
N MET A 139 -1.13 1.75 22.42
CA MET A 139 -1.65 2.82 21.56
C MET A 139 -1.39 4.24 22.07
N GLN A 140 -1.05 4.41 23.35
CA GLN A 140 -0.87 5.73 23.96
C GLN A 140 0.60 6.06 24.18
N THR A 141 1.41 5.06 24.51
CA THR A 141 2.79 5.22 24.95
C THR A 141 3.79 4.53 24.02
N GLY A 142 3.37 3.46 23.33
CA GLY A 142 4.20 2.67 22.43
C GLY A 142 4.39 3.33 21.07
N TRP A 143 5.63 3.32 20.56
CA TRP A 143 5.93 3.98 19.29
C TRP A 143 5.27 3.29 18.08
N ILE A 144 5.08 1.96 18.11
CA ILE A 144 4.34 1.22 17.07
C ILE A 144 2.84 1.43 17.27
N GLY A 145 2.35 1.21 18.50
CA GLY A 145 0.92 1.32 18.80
C GLY A 145 0.36 2.70 18.46
N LYS A 146 1.06 3.77 18.86
CA LYS A 146 0.70 5.15 18.47
C LYS A 146 0.74 5.37 16.97
N PHE A 147 1.73 4.82 16.29
CA PHE A 147 1.85 5.01 14.85
C PHE A 147 0.70 4.34 14.09
N VAL A 148 0.43 3.07 14.39
CA VAL A 148 -0.68 2.30 13.83
C VAL A 148 -2.01 3.02 14.12
N TYR A 149 -2.29 3.30 15.40
CA TYR A 149 -3.55 3.94 15.81
C TYR A 149 -3.78 5.32 15.16
N ASN A 150 -2.74 6.15 15.04
CA ASN A 150 -2.92 7.52 14.53
C ASN A 150 -2.84 7.64 13.00
N SER A 151 -2.25 6.67 12.30
CA SER A 151 -1.91 6.82 10.88
C SER A 151 -2.60 5.83 9.95
N PHE A 152 -3.24 4.78 10.48
CA PHE A 152 -3.79 3.70 9.67
C PHE A 152 -5.32 3.76 9.69
N ASN A 153 -5.92 3.57 8.51
CA ASN A 153 -7.36 3.39 8.33
C ASN A 153 -7.64 1.94 7.90
N ILE A 154 -8.88 1.47 8.01
CA ILE A 154 -9.23 0.13 7.51
C ILE A 154 -9.54 0.13 6.00
N THR A 155 -9.87 1.30 5.46
CA THR A 155 -10.19 1.49 4.03
C THR A 155 -9.70 2.84 3.52
N HIS A 156 -9.43 2.91 2.22
CA HIS A 156 -9.04 4.14 1.53
C HIS A 156 -9.57 4.14 0.09
N ILE A 157 -10.09 5.27 -0.40
CA ILE A 157 -10.40 5.44 -1.83
C ILE A 157 -9.39 6.42 -2.42
N GLN A 158 -8.53 5.92 -3.32
CA GLN A 158 -7.55 6.75 -4.03
C GLN A 158 -8.16 7.33 -5.31
N ASN A 159 -7.94 8.64 -5.51
CA ASN A 159 -8.43 9.43 -6.65
C ASN A 159 -9.92 9.24 -6.94
N GLY A 160 -10.75 8.93 -5.92
CA GLY A 160 -12.19 8.70 -6.11
C GLY A 160 -12.56 7.48 -6.95
N HIS A 161 -11.61 6.59 -7.27
CA HIS A 161 -11.84 5.53 -8.26
C HIS A 161 -11.41 4.13 -7.81
N THR A 162 -10.49 4.02 -6.85
CA THR A 162 -9.95 2.72 -6.44
C THR A 162 -10.08 2.57 -4.94
N LEU A 163 -10.90 1.60 -4.52
CA LEU A 163 -10.99 1.19 -3.13
C LEU A 163 -9.80 0.29 -2.78
N PHE A 164 -9.14 0.61 -1.68
CA PHE A 164 -8.20 -0.25 -0.99
C PHE A 164 -8.78 -0.65 0.37
N SER A 165 -8.72 -1.93 0.68
CA SER A 165 -8.98 -2.50 2.01
C SER A 165 -7.96 -3.60 2.30
N HIS A 166 -7.84 -4.03 3.55
CA HIS A 166 -6.98 -5.16 3.84
C HIS A 166 -7.60 -6.47 3.35
N ALA A 167 -8.86 -6.72 3.67
CA ALA A 167 -9.60 -7.92 3.27
C ALA A 167 -10.81 -7.55 2.42
N ASP A 168 -11.68 -8.52 2.13
CA ASP A 168 -12.81 -8.32 1.24
C ASP A 168 -13.88 -7.40 1.84
N MET A 169 -14.45 -6.55 0.99
CA MET A 169 -15.58 -5.71 1.36
C MET A 169 -16.87 -6.48 1.18
N SER A 170 -17.83 -6.33 2.10
CA SER A 170 -19.20 -6.81 1.89
C SER A 170 -20.13 -5.66 1.49
N VAL A 171 -21.28 -5.99 0.89
CA VAL A 171 -22.31 -5.00 0.53
C VAL A 171 -22.80 -4.21 1.75
N ASP A 172 -22.95 -4.85 2.91
CA ASP A 172 -23.43 -4.18 4.13
C ASP A 172 -22.43 -3.18 4.69
N TRP A 173 -21.13 -3.46 4.57
CA TRP A 173 -20.08 -2.52 4.91
C TRP A 173 -19.97 -1.39 3.88
N ALA A 174 -20.05 -1.72 2.59
CA ALA A 174 -20.06 -0.74 1.51
C ALA A 174 -21.18 0.31 1.68
N LYS A 175 -22.40 -0.11 2.06
CA LYS A 175 -23.55 0.78 2.32
C LYS A 175 -23.31 1.80 3.44
N LYS A 176 -22.39 1.54 4.37
CA LYS A 176 -22.00 2.52 5.40
C LYS A 176 -21.10 3.62 4.86
N GLY A 177 -20.37 3.36 3.78
CA GLY A 177 -19.35 4.25 3.25
C GLY A 177 -18.04 4.21 4.04
N ILE A 178 -16.94 4.55 3.37
CA ILE A 178 -15.58 4.41 3.91
C ILE A 178 -15.32 5.29 5.14
N ASP A 179 -15.90 6.50 5.19
CA ASP A 179 -15.69 7.42 6.29
C ASP A 179 -16.31 6.90 7.58
N GLN A 180 -17.54 6.39 7.50
CA GLN A 180 -18.21 5.79 8.64
C GLN A 180 -17.48 4.53 9.10
N MET A 181 -17.02 3.70 8.17
CA MET A 181 -16.22 2.50 8.48
C MET A 181 -14.93 2.85 9.22
N ASN A 182 -14.15 3.81 8.71
CA ASN A 182 -12.93 4.26 9.35
C ASN A 182 -13.21 4.87 10.74
N ALA A 183 -14.26 5.68 10.88
CA ALA A 183 -14.66 6.24 12.17
C ALA A 183 -15.08 5.17 13.18
N LEU A 184 -15.83 4.15 12.75
CA LEU A 184 -16.23 3.01 13.59
C LEU A 184 -15.01 2.20 14.05
N ALA A 185 -14.06 1.95 13.15
CA ALA A 185 -12.82 1.25 13.48
C ALA A 185 -12.00 2.02 14.53
N HIS A 186 -11.76 3.31 14.31
CA HIS A 186 -11.03 4.16 15.26
C HIS A 186 -11.72 4.24 16.61
N LYS A 187 -13.05 4.36 16.63
CA LYS A 187 -13.82 4.32 17.87
C LYS A 187 -13.64 2.99 18.59
N ALA A 188 -13.75 1.87 17.88
CA ALA A 188 -13.58 0.54 18.47
C ALA A 188 -12.16 0.33 19.02
N LEU A 189 -11.12 0.79 18.32
CA LEU A 189 -9.73 0.77 18.82
C LEU A 189 -9.59 1.61 20.10
N LYS A 190 -10.08 2.86 20.08
CA LYS A 190 -10.06 3.77 21.23
C LYS A 190 -10.74 3.15 22.46
N ASP A 191 -11.88 2.52 22.25
CA ASP A 191 -12.67 1.86 23.29
C ASP A 191 -12.13 0.46 23.65
N LYS A 192 -11.03 0.02 23.03
CA LYS A 192 -10.39 -1.30 23.20
C LYS A 192 -11.33 -2.48 22.90
N LYS A 193 -12.24 -2.29 21.94
CA LYS A 193 -13.21 -3.30 21.51
C LYS A 193 -12.78 -4.02 20.24
N PHE A 194 -11.76 -4.86 20.36
CA PHE A 194 -11.14 -5.59 19.24
C PHE A 194 -12.00 -6.74 18.68
N LYS A 195 -13.21 -6.94 19.20
CA LYS A 195 -14.17 -7.98 18.75
C LYS A 195 -15.46 -7.41 18.14
N GLU A 196 -15.51 -6.10 17.91
CA GLU A 196 -16.63 -5.47 17.19
C GLU A 196 -16.71 -6.05 15.76
N PRO A 197 -17.91 -6.15 15.15
CA PRO A 197 -18.10 -6.80 13.85
C PRO A 197 -17.18 -6.31 12.72
N ILE A 198 -16.71 -5.06 12.80
CA ILE A 198 -15.78 -4.48 11.83
C ILE A 198 -14.39 -5.15 11.83
N PHE A 199 -14.04 -5.84 12.91
CA PHE A 199 -12.78 -6.54 13.14
C PHE A 199 -12.93 -8.07 13.22
N THR A 200 -14.06 -8.62 12.80
CA THR A 200 -14.32 -10.07 12.80
C THR A 200 -14.49 -10.61 11.38
N THR A 201 -14.84 -11.89 11.23
CA THR A 201 -14.84 -12.67 9.98
C THR A 201 -15.43 -11.95 8.76
N TYR A 202 -16.57 -11.26 8.90
CA TYR A 202 -17.23 -10.56 7.79
C TYR A 202 -16.85 -9.07 7.69
N GLY A 203 -15.92 -8.62 8.53
CA GLY A 203 -15.38 -7.27 8.54
C GLY A 203 -14.30 -7.07 7.47
N PRO A 204 -14.00 -5.81 7.08
CA PRO A 204 -13.05 -5.48 6.01
C PRO A 204 -11.57 -5.83 6.30
N VAL A 205 -11.29 -6.45 7.44
CA VAL A 205 -9.95 -6.92 7.82
C VAL A 205 -9.85 -8.46 7.91
N TRP A 206 -10.94 -9.22 7.74
CA TRP A 206 -10.90 -10.69 7.77
C TRP A 206 -11.63 -11.38 6.62
N ASN A 207 -12.54 -10.69 5.93
CA ASN A 207 -13.40 -11.35 4.97
C ASN A 207 -12.61 -11.89 3.76
N ARG A 208 -12.97 -13.10 3.31
CA ARG A 208 -12.34 -13.81 2.20
C ARG A 208 -13.34 -14.27 1.13
N ASP A 209 -14.61 -13.91 1.28
CA ASP A 209 -15.70 -14.44 0.47
C ASP A 209 -15.50 -14.14 -1.02
N LEU A 210 -14.95 -12.97 -1.37
CA LEU A 210 -14.72 -12.58 -2.76
C LEU A 210 -13.45 -13.22 -3.30
N ALA A 211 -12.34 -13.13 -2.57
CA ALA A 211 -11.05 -13.67 -3.00
C ALA A 211 -11.07 -15.19 -3.20
N LYS A 212 -11.94 -15.89 -2.48
CA LYS A 212 -12.15 -17.34 -2.59
C LYS A 212 -13.34 -17.73 -3.44
N GLU A 213 -14.09 -16.76 -3.94
CA GLU A 213 -15.31 -16.96 -4.71
C GLU A 213 -16.26 -17.95 -4.00
N GLU A 214 -16.50 -17.77 -2.68
CA GLU A 214 -17.26 -18.73 -1.86
C GLU A 214 -18.70 -18.93 -2.38
N ALA A 215 -19.26 -17.93 -3.05
CA ALA A 215 -20.57 -17.97 -3.71
C ALA A 215 -20.52 -18.46 -5.18
N GLY A 216 -19.33 -18.76 -5.70
CA GLY A 216 -19.07 -19.02 -7.12
C GLY A 216 -18.81 -17.74 -7.93
N GLU A 217 -18.16 -17.90 -9.08
CA GLU A 217 -17.65 -16.79 -9.92
C GLU A 217 -18.74 -15.77 -10.29
N SER A 218 -19.89 -16.23 -10.80
CA SER A 218 -20.98 -15.35 -11.26
C SER A 218 -21.53 -14.48 -10.12
N GLU A 219 -21.88 -15.09 -8.98
CA GLU A 219 -22.44 -14.37 -7.83
C GLU A 219 -21.39 -13.44 -7.20
N THR A 220 -20.13 -13.89 -7.14
CA THR A 220 -19.01 -13.05 -6.69
C THR A 220 -18.86 -11.79 -7.53
N CYS A 221 -18.98 -11.91 -8.86
CA CYS A 221 -18.92 -10.76 -9.75
C CYS A 221 -20.12 -9.81 -9.61
N GLU A 222 -21.33 -10.33 -9.39
CA GLU A 222 -22.49 -9.49 -9.09
C GLU A 222 -22.30 -8.69 -7.79
N VAL A 223 -21.76 -9.34 -6.75
CA VAL A 223 -21.45 -8.69 -5.47
C VAL A 223 -20.39 -7.61 -5.63
N ILE A 224 -19.30 -7.88 -6.36
CA ILE A 224 -18.24 -6.91 -6.64
C ILE A 224 -18.79 -5.68 -7.36
N GLU A 225 -19.59 -5.86 -8.41
CA GLU A 225 -20.19 -4.75 -9.14
C GLU A 225 -21.17 -3.94 -8.26
N ASN A 226 -21.94 -4.61 -7.41
CA ASN A 226 -22.83 -3.93 -6.47
C ASN A 226 -22.05 -3.05 -5.48
N ILE A 227 -20.97 -3.58 -4.89
CA ILE A 227 -20.09 -2.80 -3.98
C ILE A 227 -19.49 -1.60 -4.69
N LYS A 228 -18.98 -1.79 -5.92
CA LYS A 228 -18.44 -0.71 -6.74
C LYS A 228 -19.46 0.38 -7.01
N GLN A 229 -20.70 0.02 -7.35
CA GLN A 229 -21.80 0.97 -7.59
C GLN A 229 -22.16 1.74 -6.31
N ILE A 230 -22.26 1.05 -5.17
CA ILE A 230 -22.56 1.68 -3.87
C ILE A 230 -21.50 2.73 -3.51
N LEU A 231 -20.21 2.40 -3.71
CA LEU A 231 -19.09 3.26 -3.33
C LEU A 231 -18.67 4.25 -4.42
N GLY A 232 -19.22 4.13 -5.64
CA GLY A 232 -18.85 4.96 -6.78
C GLY A 232 -17.42 4.74 -7.27
N VAL A 233 -16.87 3.53 -7.13
CA VAL A 233 -15.47 3.20 -7.51
C VAL A 233 -15.41 2.33 -8.77
N LYS A 234 -14.29 2.41 -9.48
CA LYS A 234 -14.02 1.60 -10.69
C LYS A 234 -13.46 0.22 -10.37
N ARG A 235 -12.75 0.07 -9.24
CA ARG A 235 -12.18 -1.21 -8.80
C ARG A 235 -11.92 -1.28 -7.31
N MET A 236 -11.72 -2.50 -6.84
CA MET A 236 -11.40 -2.86 -5.46
C MET A 236 -10.08 -3.63 -5.41
N ILE A 237 -9.26 -3.33 -4.40
CA ILE A 237 -7.96 -3.95 -4.19
C ILE A 237 -7.84 -4.39 -2.73
N SER A 238 -7.51 -5.66 -2.52
CA SER A 238 -7.37 -6.26 -1.18
C SER A 238 -6.11 -7.11 -1.04
N GLY A 239 -5.60 -7.23 0.18
CA GLY A 239 -4.58 -8.20 0.61
C GLY A 239 -5.22 -9.43 1.26
N HIS A 240 -4.69 -9.84 2.43
CA HIS A 240 -5.24 -10.83 3.38
C HIS A 240 -5.32 -12.30 2.90
N THR A 241 -5.79 -12.52 1.67
CA THR A 241 -5.92 -13.82 1.04
C THR A 241 -4.73 -14.09 0.15
N ALA A 242 -3.69 -14.66 0.79
CA ALA A 242 -2.47 -15.13 0.12
C ALA A 242 -2.80 -16.03 -1.07
N GLN A 243 -2.36 -15.59 -2.25
CA GLN A 243 -2.49 -16.31 -3.50
C GLN A 243 -1.40 -17.37 -3.60
N SER A 244 -1.78 -18.65 -3.53
CA SER A 244 -0.84 -19.78 -3.62
C SER A 244 -0.06 -19.84 -4.94
N SER A 245 -0.57 -19.19 -5.98
CA SER A 245 0.10 -19.03 -7.27
C SER A 245 1.32 -18.09 -7.23
N GLY A 246 1.46 -17.28 -6.18
CA GLY A 246 2.44 -16.19 -6.11
C GLY A 246 2.18 -15.04 -7.08
N LYS A 247 0.97 -14.99 -7.66
CA LYS A 247 0.51 -13.97 -8.61
C LYS A 247 -0.69 -13.22 -8.05
N VAL A 248 -0.88 -11.98 -8.51
CA VAL A 248 -2.09 -11.23 -8.13
C VAL A 248 -3.32 -11.97 -8.67
N LEU A 249 -4.39 -11.98 -7.87
CA LEU A 249 -5.70 -12.47 -8.29
C LEU A 249 -6.42 -11.35 -9.03
N THR A 250 -7.08 -11.67 -10.13
CA THR A 250 -7.96 -10.73 -10.84
C THR A 250 -9.30 -11.39 -11.06
N LEU A 251 -10.37 -10.74 -10.63
CA LEU A 251 -11.73 -11.23 -10.82
C LEU A 251 -12.55 -10.22 -11.64
N CYS A 252 -13.55 -10.72 -12.36
CA CYS A 252 -14.62 -9.91 -12.96
C CYS A 252 -14.10 -8.79 -13.87
N GLY A 253 -13.16 -9.11 -14.78
CA GLY A 253 -12.57 -8.11 -15.66
C GLY A 253 -11.71 -7.05 -14.95
N ASN A 254 -10.99 -7.45 -13.90
CA ASN A 254 -10.15 -6.59 -13.05
C ASN A 254 -10.93 -5.60 -12.17
N SER A 255 -12.23 -5.81 -11.97
CA SER A 255 -13.03 -5.06 -10.99
C SER A 255 -12.59 -5.32 -9.56
N TYR A 256 -12.02 -6.50 -9.29
CA TYR A 256 -11.39 -6.86 -8.03
C TYR A 256 -9.98 -7.41 -8.28
N ILE A 257 -9.01 -6.98 -7.46
CA ILE A 257 -7.62 -7.44 -7.53
C ILE A 257 -7.11 -7.80 -6.12
N GLY A 258 -6.77 -9.07 -5.92
CA GLY A 258 -6.10 -9.56 -4.71
C GLY A 258 -4.58 -9.45 -4.84
N ILE A 259 -3.92 -8.69 -3.98
CA ILE A 259 -2.48 -8.37 -4.08
C ILE A 259 -1.60 -9.02 -3.01
N ASP A 260 -2.18 -9.78 -2.07
CA ASP A 260 -1.39 -10.66 -1.20
C ASP A 260 -0.92 -11.89 -2.00
N VAL A 261 0.33 -11.84 -2.44
CA VAL A 261 0.97 -12.95 -3.18
C VAL A 261 1.79 -13.87 -2.28
N GLY A 262 1.75 -13.69 -0.95
CA GLY A 262 2.61 -14.40 -0.01
C GLY A 262 4.05 -13.87 -0.01
N ILE A 263 4.23 -12.59 0.34
CA ILE A 263 5.55 -11.92 0.31
C ILE A 263 6.51 -12.48 1.36
N THR A 264 5.99 -12.77 2.55
CA THR A 264 6.79 -13.41 3.60
C THR A 264 7.25 -14.80 3.19
N ALA A 265 8.45 -15.18 3.62
CA ALA A 265 8.96 -16.54 3.44
C ALA A 265 8.02 -17.62 3.99
N TYR A 266 7.18 -17.29 4.98
CA TYR A 266 6.17 -18.20 5.51
C TYR A 266 5.12 -18.62 4.46
N TYR A 267 4.81 -17.75 3.49
CA TYR A 267 3.79 -17.98 2.45
C TYR A 267 4.40 -18.17 1.04
N GLY A 268 5.71 -18.31 0.93
CA GLY A 268 6.39 -18.67 -0.32
C GLY A 268 7.43 -17.69 -0.84
N ALA A 269 7.65 -16.55 -0.16
CA ALA A 269 8.63 -15.53 -0.57
C ALA A 269 8.41 -14.98 -2.00
N ASN A 270 7.15 -14.92 -2.45
CA ASN A 270 6.80 -14.35 -3.74
C ASN A 270 6.89 -12.83 -3.70
N ARG A 271 6.92 -12.17 -4.85
CA ARG A 271 6.96 -10.71 -4.91
C ARG A 271 6.05 -10.21 -6.02
N ALA A 272 5.15 -9.32 -5.64
CA ALA A 272 4.34 -8.57 -6.56
C ALA A 272 4.08 -7.17 -5.97
N ALA A 273 3.97 -6.19 -6.85
CA ALA A 273 3.37 -4.91 -6.55
C ALA A 273 2.36 -4.58 -7.64
N LEU A 274 1.24 -3.96 -7.28
CA LEU A 274 0.32 -3.41 -8.25
C LEU A 274 0.74 -1.97 -8.57
N GLU A 275 0.62 -1.58 -9.82
CA GLU A 275 0.88 -0.24 -10.32
C GLU A 275 -0.35 0.26 -11.06
N ILE A 276 -0.77 1.50 -10.76
CA ILE A 276 -1.85 2.18 -11.45
C ILE A 276 -1.31 3.53 -11.92
N ILE A 277 -1.40 3.78 -13.22
CA ILE A 277 -1.02 5.05 -13.85
C ILE A 277 -2.28 5.65 -14.47
N GLU A 278 -2.54 6.91 -14.14
CA GLU A 278 -3.58 7.69 -14.81
C GLU A 278 -3.01 8.31 -16.09
N ASN A 279 -3.65 7.99 -17.21
CA ASN A 279 -3.24 8.42 -18.54
C ASN A 279 -3.82 9.80 -18.86
N ASN A 280 -3.21 10.50 -19.82
CA ASN A 280 -3.64 11.85 -20.24
C ASN A 280 -5.08 11.90 -20.79
N ASP A 281 -5.62 10.76 -21.23
CA ASP A 281 -6.99 10.61 -21.73
C ASP A 281 -8.02 10.27 -20.63
N GLY A 282 -7.59 10.24 -19.36
CA GLY A 282 -8.43 9.90 -18.21
C GLY A 282 -8.64 8.39 -18.00
N THR A 283 -8.04 7.54 -18.84
CA THR A 283 -7.99 6.09 -18.60
C THR A 283 -6.95 5.75 -17.55
N GLN A 284 -6.99 4.53 -17.03
CA GLN A 284 -6.00 4.04 -16.07
C GLN A 284 -5.38 2.76 -16.60
N THR A 285 -4.06 2.72 -16.67
CA THR A 285 -3.31 1.49 -16.91
C THR A 285 -3.00 0.85 -15.58
N VAL A 286 -3.42 -0.41 -15.41
CA VAL A 286 -3.17 -1.22 -14.22
C VAL A 286 -2.20 -2.32 -14.60
N SER A 287 -1.14 -2.49 -13.82
CA SER A 287 -0.11 -3.50 -14.05
C SER A 287 0.31 -4.20 -12.78
N ALA A 288 0.63 -5.48 -12.87
CA ALA A 288 1.34 -6.20 -11.83
C ALA A 288 2.84 -6.22 -12.15
N ILE A 289 3.67 -5.81 -11.19
CA ILE A 289 5.13 -5.83 -11.26
C ILE A 289 5.63 -7.07 -10.54
N TYR A 290 6.37 -7.91 -11.26
CA TYR A 290 7.02 -9.11 -10.73
C TYR A 290 8.55 -9.04 -10.93
N PRO A 291 9.33 -9.92 -10.29
CA PRO A 291 10.76 -10.06 -10.59
C PRO A 291 11.04 -10.39 -12.06
N SER A 292 10.11 -11.08 -12.72
CA SER A 292 10.18 -11.45 -14.14
C SER A 292 9.80 -10.32 -15.09
N GLY A 293 9.31 -9.18 -14.58
CA GLY A 293 8.84 -8.05 -15.39
C GLY A 293 7.41 -7.62 -15.05
N LYS A 294 6.96 -6.59 -15.77
CA LYS A 294 5.65 -5.96 -15.61
C LYS A 294 4.63 -6.62 -16.56
N VAL A 295 3.43 -6.89 -16.07
CA VAL A 295 2.29 -7.44 -16.82
C VAL A 295 1.14 -6.45 -16.74
N ILE A 296 0.60 -6.04 -17.88
CA ILE A 296 -0.58 -5.16 -17.95
C ILE A 296 -1.84 -6.00 -17.69
N LEU A 297 -2.71 -5.52 -16.81
CA LEU A 297 -3.98 -6.15 -16.44
C LEU A 297 -5.17 -5.50 -17.15
N SER A 298 -5.19 -4.17 -17.22
CA SER A 298 -6.21 -3.36 -17.90
C SER A 298 -5.65 -2.00 -18.33
#